data_AF-A0A4Y2EZF1-F1
#
_entry.id   AF-A0A4Y2EZF1-F1
#
_cell.length_a   1.000
_cell.length_b   1.000
_cell.length_c   1.000
_cell.angle_alpha   90.00
_cell.angle_beta   90.00
_cell.angle_gamma   90.00
#
_symmetry.space_group_name_H-M   'P 1'
#
loop_
_entity.id
_entity.type
_entity.pdbx_description
1 polymer ?
#
loop_
_entity_poly.entity_id
_entity_poly.type
_entity_poly.pdbx_seq_one_letter_code
_entity_poly.pdbx_strand_id
1 'polypeptide(L)'
;MNELASPSDQNNEIIDITVSYDGTWQKLGHTSCYGIGIVVDILTGLVIDYEILSKYFPECTTAKRDLREHSADFSIWYKTHKPECSENYAGSSNAIEVKAAEILWIRSVENCGMQYMNVLSDGDSKTY
;
A
#
# COMPACT_ATOMS: atom_id res chain seq x y z
N MET A 1 -43.38 24.41 -4.58
CA MET A 1 -42.61 23.45 -3.76
C MET A 1 -41.16 23.77 -4.04
N ASN A 2 -40.47 24.28 -3.01
CA ASN A 2 -39.18 24.95 -3.15
C ASN A 2 -38.10 24.00 -3.68
N GLU A 3 -37.39 24.46 -4.71
CA GLU A 3 -35.99 24.11 -4.92
C GLU A 3 -35.24 24.38 -3.61
N LEU A 4 -34.60 23.35 -3.06
CA LEU A 4 -33.59 23.52 -2.04
C LEU A 4 -32.25 23.25 -2.69
N ALA A 5 -31.56 24.36 -2.96
CA ALA A 5 -30.14 24.38 -3.26
C ALA A 5 -29.36 23.57 -2.21
N SER A 6 -28.35 22.85 -2.69
CA SER A 6 -27.36 22.14 -1.91
C SER A 6 -26.70 23.06 -0.87
N PRO A 7 -26.75 22.75 0.43
CA PRO A 7 -25.72 23.21 1.33
C PRO A 7 -24.44 22.44 0.97
N SER A 8 -23.34 23.17 0.87
CA SER A 8 -22.02 22.57 0.88
C SER A 8 -21.83 21.89 2.24
N ASP A 9 -22.06 20.59 2.31
CA ASP A 9 -21.71 19.79 3.49
C ASP A 9 -20.19 19.69 3.56
N GLN A 10 -19.56 20.71 4.13
CA GLN A 10 -18.23 20.60 4.73
C GLN A 10 -18.33 19.99 6.15
N ASN A 11 -19.21 19.00 6.33
CA ASN A 11 -19.03 18.04 7.40
C ASN A 11 -18.02 17.04 6.87
N ASN A 12 -16.77 17.18 7.29
CA ASN A 12 -15.74 16.16 7.10
C ASN A 12 -16.05 14.98 8.04
N GLU A 13 -17.28 14.45 7.95
CA GLU A 13 -17.78 13.35 8.75
C GLU A 13 -17.09 12.10 8.23
N ILE A 14 -16.17 11.59 9.04
CA ILE A 14 -15.47 10.34 8.77
C ILE A 14 -16.52 9.24 8.76
N ILE A 15 -16.58 8.48 7.68
CA ILE A 15 -17.54 7.38 7.55
C ILE A 15 -16.87 6.08 7.98
N ASP A 16 -17.44 5.44 9.01
CA ASP A 16 -17.02 4.11 9.43
C ASP A 16 -17.56 3.06 8.47
N ILE A 17 -16.68 2.22 7.92
CA ILE A 17 -17.04 1.18 6.97
C ILE A 17 -16.47 -0.18 7.34
N THR A 18 -17.10 -1.22 6.80
CA THR A 18 -16.64 -2.62 6.89
C THR A 18 -16.05 -3.00 5.54
N VAL A 19 -14.80 -3.44 5.53
CA VAL A 19 -14.03 -3.70 4.31
C VAL A 19 -13.57 -5.14 4.23
N SER A 20 -13.38 -5.63 3.00
CA SER A 20 -12.57 -6.81 2.73
C SER A 20 -11.16 -6.34 2.40
N TYR A 21 -10.16 -7.04 2.92
CA TYR A 21 -8.75 -6.76 2.63
C TYR A 21 -8.03 -8.04 2.26
N ASP A 22 -7.24 -7.98 1.20
CA ASP A 22 -6.37 -9.08 0.80
C ASP A 22 -5.12 -8.55 0.08
N GLY A 23 -4.05 -9.35 0.16
CA GLY A 23 -2.80 -9.13 -0.52
C GLY A 23 -2.64 -10.07 -1.72
N THR A 24 -2.06 -9.58 -2.81
CA THR A 24 -1.61 -10.45 -3.90
C THR A 24 -0.19 -10.14 -4.33
N TRP A 25 0.47 -11.13 -4.94
CA TRP A 25 1.88 -11.09 -5.30
C TRP A 25 2.07 -11.35 -6.79
N GLN A 26 3.11 -10.75 -7.38
CA GLN A 26 3.46 -10.95 -8.79
C GLN A 26 3.76 -12.42 -9.12
N LYS A 27 4.36 -13.17 -8.18
CA LYS A 27 4.78 -14.56 -8.38
C LYS A 27 4.28 -15.43 -7.24
N LEU A 28 3.95 -16.68 -7.56
CA LEU A 28 3.65 -17.71 -6.56
C LEU A 28 4.90 -18.04 -5.72
N GLY A 29 4.70 -18.26 -4.42
CA GLY A 29 5.75 -18.59 -3.46
C GLY A 29 6.40 -17.38 -2.79
N HIS A 30 7.28 -17.64 -1.83
CA HIS A 30 7.87 -16.65 -0.92
C HIS A 30 8.98 -15.78 -1.55
N THR A 31 9.05 -15.71 -2.88
CA THR A 31 10.13 -15.04 -3.64
C THR A 31 9.65 -13.85 -4.45
N SER A 32 8.38 -13.44 -4.30
CA SER A 32 7.87 -12.28 -5.02
C SER A 32 8.56 -10.98 -4.58
N CYS A 33 8.95 -10.16 -5.55
CA CYS A 33 9.54 -8.84 -5.33
C CYS A 33 8.49 -7.73 -5.27
N TYR A 34 7.28 -7.99 -5.74
CA TYR A 34 6.16 -7.06 -5.73
C TYR A 34 4.97 -7.71 -5.02
N GLY A 35 4.27 -6.92 -4.23
CA GLY A 35 2.95 -7.26 -3.74
C GLY A 35 2.07 -6.03 -3.66
N ILE A 36 0.77 -6.26 -3.67
CA ILE A 36 -0.25 -5.22 -3.60
C ILE A 36 -1.24 -5.62 -2.50
N GLY A 37 -1.56 -4.70 -1.60
CA GLY A 37 -2.69 -4.82 -0.69
C GLY A 37 -3.87 -4.04 -1.26
N ILE A 38 -5.07 -4.61 -1.20
CA ILE A 38 -6.27 -4.02 -1.79
C ILE A 38 -7.38 -3.99 -0.74
N VAL A 39 -8.03 -2.83 -0.58
CA VAL A 39 -9.22 -2.64 0.27
C VAL A 39 -10.45 -2.54 -0.62
N VAL A 40 -11.43 -3.40 -0.34
CA VAL A 40 -12.70 -3.48 -1.07
C VAL A 40 -13.84 -3.22 -0.10
N ASP A 41 -14.77 -2.32 -0.46
CA ASP A 41 -16.00 -2.15 0.30
C ASP A 41 -16.87 -3.41 0.18
N ILE A 42 -17.33 -3.95 1.31
CA ILE A 42 -18.14 -5.16 1.30
C ILE A 42 -19.53 -4.90 0.73
N LEU A 43 -20.07 -3.69 0.91
CA LEU A 43 -21.44 -3.37 0.49
C LEU A 43 -21.54 -3.16 -1.03
N THR A 44 -20.61 -2.40 -1.60
CA THR A 44 -20.61 -2.08 -3.03
C THR A 44 -19.76 -3.04 -3.87
N GLY A 45 -18.82 -3.74 -3.25
CA GLY A 45 -17.82 -4.55 -3.97
C GLY A 45 -16.77 -3.72 -4.72
N LEU A 46 -16.71 -2.41 -4.47
CA LEU A 46 -15.77 -1.51 -5.15
C LEU A 46 -14.43 -1.44 -4.41
N VAL A 47 -13.34 -1.32 -5.18
CA VAL A 47 -12.01 -1.06 -4.63
C VAL A 47 -11.97 0.40 -4.14
N ILE A 48 -11.66 0.59 -2.86
CA ILE A 48 -11.58 1.92 -2.24
C ILE A 48 -10.15 2.43 -2.21
N ASP A 49 -9.19 1.56 -1.88
CA ASP A 49 -7.78 1.92 -1.77
C ASP A 49 -6.88 0.71 -2.06
N TYR A 50 -5.63 0.96 -2.44
CA TYR A 50 -4.62 -0.06 -2.69
C TYR A 50 -3.20 0.46 -2.45
N GLU A 51 -2.31 -0.41 -1.99
CA GLU A 51 -0.90 -0.07 -1.77
C GLU A 51 0.01 -1.07 -2.47
N ILE A 52 0.97 -0.56 -3.26
CA ILE A 52 1.94 -1.38 -3.98
C ILE A 52 3.27 -1.31 -3.23
N LEU A 53 3.76 -2.47 -2.77
CA LEU A 53 5.07 -2.61 -2.16
C LEU A 53 6.01 -3.37 -3.08
N SER A 54 7.20 -2.80 -3.29
CA SER A 54 8.27 -3.36 -4.09
C SER A 54 9.59 -3.45 -3.32
N LYS A 55 10.26 -4.59 -3.52
CA LYS A 55 11.61 -4.90 -3.05
C LYS A 55 12.65 -4.79 -4.17
N TYR A 56 12.22 -4.43 -5.37
CA TYR A 56 13.04 -4.51 -6.57
C TYR A 56 12.82 -3.30 -7.48
N PHE A 57 13.93 -2.74 -7.92
CA PHE A 57 13.98 -1.76 -8.98
C PHE A 57 15.16 -2.09 -9.93
N PRO A 58 14.92 -2.15 -11.25
CA PRO A 58 15.95 -2.54 -12.22
C PRO A 58 17.24 -1.73 -12.14
N GLU A 59 17.11 -0.41 -11.95
CA GLU A 59 18.20 0.56 -11.88
C GLU A 59 19.06 0.31 -10.63
N CYS A 60 18.42 0.08 -9.47
CA CYS A 60 19.09 -0.27 -8.23
C CYS A 60 19.85 -1.60 -8.37
N THR A 61 19.24 -2.60 -9.01
CA THR A 61 19.88 -3.91 -9.26
C THR A 61 21.09 -3.78 -10.16
N THR A 62 20.98 -2.99 -11.22
CA THR A 62 22.07 -2.71 -12.15
C THR A 62 23.22 -1.96 -11.46
N ALA A 63 22.91 -0.91 -10.70
CA ALA A 63 23.89 -0.14 -9.96
C ALA A 63 24.62 -0.97 -8.90
N LYS A 64 23.93 -1.87 -8.18
CA LYS A 64 24.56 -2.80 -7.22
C LYS A 64 25.59 -3.71 -7.88
N ARG A 65 25.30 -4.18 -9.10
CA ARG A 65 26.22 -5.01 -9.90
C ARG A 65 27.42 -4.20 -10.40
N ASP A 66 27.16 -3.02 -10.95
CA ASP A 66 28.18 -2.25 -11.68
C ASP A 66 29.08 -1.42 -10.75
N LEU A 67 28.51 -0.82 -9.69
CA LEU A 67 29.24 0.01 -8.71
C LEU A 67 29.72 -0.78 -7.49
N ARG A 68 29.26 -2.03 -7.30
CA ARG A 68 29.39 -2.84 -6.07
C ARG A 68 28.66 -2.21 -4.88
N GLU A 69 27.70 -2.94 -4.31
CA GLU A 69 26.78 -2.47 -3.24
C GLU A 69 27.45 -1.82 -2.02
N HIS A 70 28.70 -2.17 -1.70
CA HIS A 70 29.43 -1.63 -0.55
C HIS A 70 30.48 -0.58 -0.90
N SER A 71 30.48 -0.04 -2.12
CA SER A 71 31.41 1.01 -2.51
C SER A 71 30.91 2.41 -2.10
N ALA A 72 31.85 3.35 -1.99
CA ALA A 72 31.52 4.76 -1.82
C ALA A 72 30.71 5.30 -3.02
N ASP A 73 31.04 4.84 -4.23
CA ASP A 73 30.38 5.25 -5.47
C ASP A 73 28.89 4.85 -5.47
N PHE A 74 28.57 3.64 -5.02
CA PHE A 74 27.18 3.21 -4.86
C PHE A 74 26.43 4.06 -3.83
N SER A 75 27.06 4.40 -2.70
CA SER A 75 26.43 5.24 -1.69
C SER A 75 26.11 6.65 -2.20
N ILE A 76 27.01 7.25 -2.99
CA ILE A 76 26.79 8.55 -3.62
C ILE A 76 25.66 8.46 -4.64
N TRP A 77 25.70 7.45 -5.52
CA TRP A 77 24.68 7.23 -6.53
C TRP A 77 23.29 7.02 -5.89
N TYR A 78 23.20 6.15 -4.87
CA TYR A 78 21.94 5.81 -4.23
C TYR A 78 21.26 7.02 -3.56
N LYS A 79 22.05 7.94 -2.98
CA LYS A 79 21.50 9.19 -2.41
C LYS A 79 20.81 10.05 -3.46
N THR A 80 21.39 10.15 -4.65
CA THR A 80 20.83 10.92 -5.77
C THR A 80 19.65 10.19 -6.41
N HIS A 81 19.70 8.85 -6.45
CA HIS A 81 18.67 8.02 -7.08
C HIS A 81 17.43 7.78 -6.21
N LYS A 82 17.54 7.90 -4.88
CA LYS A 82 16.46 7.60 -3.93
C LYS A 82 15.09 8.19 -4.29
N PRO A 83 14.97 9.44 -4.81
CA PRO A 83 13.66 10.00 -5.20
C PRO A 83 12.98 9.29 -6.38
N GLU A 84 13.74 8.63 -7.25
CA GLU A 84 13.24 7.90 -8.43
C GLU A 84 13.07 6.39 -8.16
N CYS A 85 13.60 5.93 -7.02
CA CYS A 85 13.60 4.52 -6.65
C CYS A 85 12.20 4.08 -6.25
N SER A 86 11.71 3.03 -6.90
CA SER A 86 10.42 2.40 -6.54
C SER A 86 10.55 1.28 -5.49
N GLU A 87 11.75 1.01 -4.96
CA GLU A 87 11.93 0.08 -3.83
C GLU A 87 11.49 0.75 -2.52
N ASN A 88 10.24 0.52 -2.14
CA ASN A 88 9.65 1.11 -0.93
C ASN A 88 9.53 0.11 0.24
N TYR A 89 9.97 -1.14 0.06
CA TYR A 89 9.88 -2.17 1.09
C TYR A 89 11.11 -3.09 1.16
N ALA A 90 11.62 -3.32 2.37
CA ALA A 90 12.83 -4.12 2.61
C ALA A 90 12.59 -5.44 3.36
N GLY A 91 11.33 -5.77 3.68
CA GLY A 91 10.99 -6.95 4.49
C GLY A 91 10.77 -8.25 3.69
N SER A 92 10.28 -9.28 4.38
CA SER A 92 9.91 -10.55 3.75
C SER A 92 8.64 -10.40 2.89
N SER A 93 8.51 -11.22 1.85
CA SER A 93 7.36 -11.15 0.94
C SER A 93 6.03 -11.47 1.67
N ASN A 94 6.06 -12.32 2.70
CA ASN A 94 4.88 -12.59 3.53
C ASN A 94 4.46 -11.38 4.37
N ALA A 95 5.41 -10.54 4.78
CA ALA A 95 5.11 -9.37 5.60
C ALA A 95 4.66 -8.16 4.76
N ILE A 96 4.67 -8.26 3.43
CA ILE A 96 4.13 -7.23 2.53
C ILE A 96 2.65 -6.99 2.82
N GLU A 97 1.88 -8.05 3.00
CA GLU A 97 0.45 -7.95 3.25
C GLU A 97 0.16 -7.17 4.54
N VAL A 98 0.86 -7.49 5.64
CA VAL A 98 0.71 -6.76 6.89
C VAL A 98 1.15 -5.30 6.75
N LYS A 99 2.26 -5.04 6.04
CA LYS A 99 2.77 -3.69 5.86
C LYS A 99 1.86 -2.82 4.98
N ALA A 100 1.28 -3.41 3.93
CA ALA A 100 0.31 -2.73 3.09
C ALA A 100 -0.95 -2.38 3.89
N ALA A 101 -1.47 -3.31 4.71
CA ALA A 101 -2.60 -3.05 5.60
C ALA A 101 -2.30 -1.87 6.55
N GLU A 102 -1.13 -1.87 7.21
CA GLU A 102 -0.74 -0.77 8.10
C GLU A 102 -0.78 0.60 7.38
N ILE A 103 -0.23 0.68 6.17
CA ILE A 103 -0.21 1.92 5.37
C ILE A 103 -1.63 2.35 5.00
N LEU A 104 -2.45 1.40 4.54
CA LEU A 104 -3.83 1.64 4.10
C LEU A 104 -4.71 2.12 5.26
N TRP A 105 -4.59 1.50 6.43
CA TRP A 105 -5.35 1.92 7.62
C TRP A 105 -4.91 3.28 8.15
N ILE A 106 -3.61 3.59 8.15
CA ILE A 106 -3.12 4.89 8.63
C ILE A 106 -3.65 6.03 7.76
N ARG A 107 -3.67 5.85 6.43
CA ARG A 107 -4.05 6.91 5.49
C ARG A 107 -5.53 6.95 5.15
N SER A 108 -6.35 5.98 5.60
CA SER A 108 -7.74 5.82 5.15
C SER A 108 -8.58 7.08 5.41
N VAL A 109 -8.40 7.69 6.57
CA VAL A 109 -9.15 8.89 6.98
C VAL A 109 -8.71 10.09 6.14
N GLU A 110 -7.41 10.28 5.94
CA GLU A 110 -6.86 11.43 5.23
C GLU A 110 -7.12 11.35 3.72
N ASN A 111 -6.99 10.16 3.12
CA ASN A 111 -7.06 9.96 1.68
C ASN A 111 -8.47 9.65 1.18
N CYS A 112 -9.27 8.90 1.96
CA CYS A 112 -10.58 8.42 1.53
C CYS A 112 -11.75 9.03 2.33
N GLY A 113 -11.49 9.74 3.43
CA GLY A 113 -12.55 10.21 4.35
C GLY A 113 -13.27 9.07 5.07
N MET A 114 -12.66 7.89 5.15
CA MET A 114 -13.27 6.66 5.66
C MET A 114 -12.39 6.04 6.74
N GLN A 115 -13.01 5.51 7.79
CA GLN A 115 -12.33 4.73 8.82
C GLN A 115 -12.71 3.26 8.68
N TYR A 116 -11.70 2.41 8.46
CA TYR A 116 -11.87 0.97 8.29
C TYR A 116 -12.00 0.30 9.67
N MET A 117 -13.23 0.13 10.15
CA MET A 117 -13.52 -0.35 11.51
C MET A 117 -13.57 -1.87 11.63
N ASN A 118 -14.10 -2.53 10.60
CA ASN A 118 -14.29 -3.97 10.59
C ASN A 118 -13.70 -4.55 9.32
N VAL A 119 -13.10 -5.74 9.42
CA VAL A 119 -12.54 -6.47 8.29
C VAL A 119 -13.21 -7.83 8.11
N LEU A 120 -13.62 -8.14 6.89
CA LEU A 120 -13.96 -9.49 6.46
C LEU A 120 -12.73 -10.11 5.81
N SER A 121 -12.22 -11.19 6.39
CA SER A 121 -11.00 -11.88 5.94
C SER A 121 -11.31 -13.37 5.74
N ASP A 122 -10.55 -14.02 4.85
CA ASP A 122 -10.68 -15.43 4.46
C ASP A 122 -10.22 -16.43 5.55
N GLY A 123 -9.59 -15.94 6.62
CA GLY A 123 -9.29 -16.72 7.82
C GLY A 123 -7.83 -17.17 7.96
N ASP A 124 -6.95 -16.88 6.99
CA ASP A 124 -5.48 -17.08 7.13
C ASP A 124 -4.78 -15.76 7.50
N SER A 125 -5.34 -15.01 8.46
CA SER A 125 -4.80 -13.72 8.87
C SER A 125 -3.89 -13.83 10.10
N LYS A 126 -2.67 -13.33 9.99
CA LYS A 126 -1.81 -13.05 11.14
C LYS A 126 -2.22 -11.71 11.75
N THR A 127 -3.26 -11.74 12.58
CA THR A 127 -3.67 -10.60 13.41
C THR A 127 -2.78 -10.55 14.66
N TYR A 128 -2.16 -9.40 14.93
CA TYR A 128 -1.33 -9.16 16.12
C TYR A 128 -1.96 -8.06 16.98
#